data_AF-A0A2G9MF85-F1
#
_entry.id   AF-A0A2G9MF85-F1
#
_cell.length_a   1.000
_cell.length_b   1.000
_cell.length_c   1.000
_cell.angle_alpha   90.00
_cell.angle_beta   90.00
_cell.angle_gamma   90.00
#
_symmetry.space_group_name_H-M   'P 1'
#
loop_
_entity.id
_entity.type
_entity.pdbx_description
1 polymer ?
#
loop_
_entity_poly.entity_id
_entity_poly.type
_entity_poly.pdbx_seq_one_letter_code
_entity_poly.pdbx_strand_id
1 'polypeptide(L)'
;MKKRGQVTVFIIIGIIILLIVGALFVFKSQIKNAQLELALKQDKAEGEAVAVQEFVSSCLNDVSIDALELLGQHGGYINLSRSDLHNRDFSIEDNPTSSDAVTFNNLEIPYWWYEDSEHGCTRCSITTKNVPTIETMELQVNAYVEEQLNTCLNNFESMKGFTVTQTSEPVAETTVSSDSVYIQLTYPVTITKEGVTTQLENWYVEVPVPLQQIYDSATEILTMQVSDQFLEQITINIISAYSGLDENRLPPLAAFTEGYTVVYWVKTLVKEQLQQYLNTYVPLIQIQGTSASVDLEPSTEYGEGFFTLLYRESLYPFEKIKADFIYDNFDYYMDITPSS
;
A
#
# COMPACT_ATOMS: atom_id res chain seq x y z
N MET A 1 -43.32 31.37 24.87
CA MET A 1 -42.71 30.03 25.05
C MET A 1 -42.53 29.35 23.69
N LYS A 2 -41.37 29.51 23.04
CA LYS A 2 -41.05 28.91 21.72
C LYS A 2 -39.61 28.37 21.60
N LYS A 3 -38.86 28.29 22.72
CA LYS A 3 -37.44 27.84 22.73
C LYS A 3 -37.21 26.44 23.32
N ARG A 4 -38.21 25.81 23.95
CA ARG A 4 -38.08 24.48 24.56
C ARG A 4 -38.45 23.32 23.62
N GLY A 5 -39.31 23.55 22.62
CA GLY A 5 -39.68 22.51 21.64
C GLY A 5 -38.67 22.31 20.52
N GLN A 6 -37.87 23.32 20.19
CA GLN A 6 -36.86 23.22 19.13
C GLN A 6 -35.64 22.40 19.58
N VAL A 7 -35.27 22.49 20.86
CA VAL A 7 -34.14 21.73 21.44
C VAL A 7 -34.46 20.24 21.51
N THR A 8 -35.69 19.86 21.88
CA THR A 8 -36.12 18.44 21.89
C THR A 8 -36.13 17.83 20.50
N VAL A 9 -36.46 18.59 19.46
CA VAL A 9 -36.42 18.10 18.06
C VAL A 9 -34.99 17.77 17.63
N PHE A 10 -34.00 18.61 17.95
CA PHE A 10 -32.60 18.32 17.62
C PHE A 10 -32.04 17.11 18.39
N ILE A 11 -32.43 16.93 19.65
CA ILE A 11 -32.03 15.75 20.44
C ILE A 11 -32.61 14.46 19.84
N ILE A 12 -33.88 14.47 19.44
CA ILE A 12 -34.53 13.31 18.82
C ILE A 12 -33.87 12.98 17.47
N ILE A 13 -33.57 13.99 16.65
CA ILE A 13 -32.89 13.79 15.37
C ILE A 13 -31.48 13.21 15.59
N GLY A 14 -30.72 13.72 16.57
CA GLY A 14 -29.40 13.19 16.90
C GLY A 14 -29.43 11.72 17.31
N ILE A 15 -30.41 11.32 18.14
CA ILE A 15 -30.58 9.92 18.55
C ILE A 15 -30.99 9.04 17.36
N ILE A 16 -31.87 9.51 16.48
CA ILE A 16 -32.30 8.77 15.28
C ILE A 16 -31.10 8.55 14.34
N ILE A 17 -30.29 9.59 14.09
CA ILE A 17 -29.10 9.48 13.26
C ILE A 17 -28.11 8.47 13.88
N LEU A 18 -27.89 8.55 15.19
CA LEU A 18 -26.98 7.64 15.90
C LEU A 18 -27.46 6.19 15.83
N LEU A 19 -28.77 5.94 15.97
CA LEU A 19 -29.36 4.61 15.82
C LEU A 19 -29.28 4.08 14.38
N ILE A 20 -29.47 4.94 13.37
CA ILE A 20 -29.35 4.56 11.95
C ILE A 20 -27.89 4.19 11.62
N VAL A 21 -26.93 5.02 12.03
CA VAL A 21 -25.51 4.76 11.82
C VAL A 21 -25.07 3.49 12.56
N GLY A 22 -25.48 3.34 13.83
CA GLY A 22 -25.21 2.13 14.61
C GLY A 22 -25.81 0.87 14.00
N ALA A 23 -27.05 0.94 13.51
CA ALA A 23 -27.70 -0.17 12.82
C ALA A 23 -26.98 -0.52 11.52
N LEU A 24 -26.61 0.46 10.69
CA LEU A 24 -25.85 0.23 9.47
C LEU A 24 -24.50 -0.44 9.75
N PHE A 25 -23.84 -0.06 10.85
CA PHE A 25 -22.57 -0.68 11.26
C PHE A 25 -22.76 -2.14 11.69
N VAL A 26 -23.79 -2.43 12.49
CA VAL A 26 -24.12 -3.79 12.93
C VAL A 26 -24.57 -4.67 11.76
N PHE A 27 -25.40 -4.16 10.84
CA PHE A 27 -25.86 -4.91 9.67
C PHE A 27 -24.72 -5.21 8.70
N LYS A 28 -23.81 -4.26 8.44
CA LYS A 28 -22.61 -4.52 7.63
C LYS A 28 -21.68 -5.54 8.28
N SER A 29 -21.49 -5.46 9.60
CA SER A 29 -20.65 -6.40 10.35
C SER A 29 -21.23 -7.82 10.39
N GLN A 30 -22.55 -7.97 10.57
CA GLN A 30 -23.19 -9.28 10.58
C GLN A 30 -23.22 -9.96 9.21
N ILE A 31 -23.43 -9.19 8.14
CA ILE A 31 -23.43 -9.75 6.77
C ILE A 31 -22.03 -10.22 6.38
N LYS A 32 -20.97 -9.45 6.67
CA LYS A 32 -19.59 -9.83 6.36
C LYS A 32 -19.13 -11.07 7.14
N ASN A 33 -19.49 -11.18 8.42
CA ASN A 33 -19.12 -12.33 9.25
C ASN A 33 -19.88 -13.62 8.90
N ALA A 34 -21.16 -13.51 8.55
CA ALA A 34 -21.95 -14.67 8.13
C ALA A 34 -21.59 -15.15 6.71
N GLN A 35 -21.24 -14.23 5.81
CA GLN A 35 -20.71 -14.59 4.48
C GLN A 35 -19.34 -15.25 4.60
N LEU A 36 -18.48 -14.77 5.52
CA LEU A 36 -17.20 -15.41 5.81
C LEU A 36 -17.40 -16.85 6.30
N GLU A 37 -18.18 -17.10 7.37
CA GLU A 37 -18.46 -18.49 7.83
C GLU A 37 -19.08 -19.41 6.76
N LEU A 38 -19.85 -18.87 5.80
CA LEU A 38 -20.43 -19.62 4.69
C LEU A 38 -19.45 -19.88 3.54
N ALA A 39 -18.47 -18.99 3.34
CA ALA A 39 -17.35 -19.13 2.40
C ALA A 39 -16.28 -20.13 2.91
N LEU A 40 -16.11 -20.27 4.23
CA LEU A 40 -15.09 -21.14 4.83
C LEU A 40 -15.45 -22.64 4.90
N LYS A 41 -16.32 -23.15 4.02
CA LYS A 41 -16.68 -24.57 4.01
C LYS A 41 -15.60 -25.40 3.33
N GLN A 42 -14.57 -25.79 4.06
CA GLN A 42 -13.62 -26.79 3.58
C GLN A 42 -14.18 -28.20 3.76
N ASP A 43 -14.10 -29.02 2.71
CA ASP A 43 -14.47 -30.43 2.81
C ASP A 43 -13.52 -31.18 3.75
N LYS A 44 -13.97 -32.28 4.36
CA LYS A 44 -13.10 -33.09 5.23
C LYS A 44 -12.85 -34.43 4.58
N ALA A 45 -11.60 -34.67 4.20
CA ALA A 45 -11.16 -35.99 3.76
C ALA A 45 -11.08 -36.95 4.96
N GLU A 46 -11.30 -38.23 4.68
CA GLU A 46 -11.13 -39.31 5.65
C GLU A 46 -10.13 -40.34 5.10
N GLY A 47 -9.51 -41.09 6.00
CA GLY A 47 -8.57 -42.15 5.64
C GLY A 47 -7.37 -41.63 4.86
N GLU A 48 -7.04 -42.27 3.75
CA GLU A 48 -5.82 -41.96 2.99
C GLU A 48 -5.94 -40.71 2.10
N ALA A 49 -7.17 -40.25 1.82
CA ALA A 49 -7.40 -39.04 1.03
C ALA A 49 -6.94 -37.76 1.77
N VAL A 50 -6.73 -37.83 3.10
CA VAL A 50 -6.17 -36.75 3.92
C VAL A 50 -4.82 -36.27 3.37
N ALA A 51 -3.96 -37.18 2.91
CA ALA A 51 -2.65 -36.81 2.37
C ALA A 51 -2.75 -35.94 1.11
N VAL A 52 -3.74 -36.18 0.25
CA VAL A 52 -3.99 -35.35 -0.94
C VAL A 52 -4.62 -34.02 -0.53
N GLN A 53 -5.52 -34.03 0.45
CA GLN A 53 -6.11 -32.80 0.97
C GLN A 53 -5.03 -31.87 1.54
N GLU A 54 -4.14 -32.37 2.40
CA GLU A 54 -3.04 -31.62 2.98
C GLU A 54 -2.10 -31.07 1.90
N PHE A 55 -1.82 -31.86 0.85
CA PHE A 55 -0.99 -31.41 -0.27
C PHE A 55 -1.63 -30.25 -1.04
N VAL A 56 -2.92 -30.35 -1.39
CA VAL A 56 -3.64 -29.26 -2.08
C VAL A 56 -3.74 -28.03 -1.18
N SER A 57 -4.05 -28.20 0.10
CA SER A 57 -4.10 -27.10 1.06
C SER A 57 -2.75 -26.41 1.25
N SER A 58 -1.65 -27.16 1.26
CA SER A 58 -0.30 -26.59 1.31
C SER A 58 -0.02 -25.77 0.05
N CYS A 59 -0.32 -26.30 -1.13
CA CYS A 59 -0.14 -25.57 -2.37
C CYS A 59 -0.98 -24.29 -2.45
N LEU A 60 -2.24 -24.35 -2.02
CA LEU A 60 -3.09 -23.17 -1.95
C LEU A 60 -2.51 -22.13 -0.98
N ASN A 61 -2.01 -22.56 0.17
CA ASN A 61 -1.38 -21.68 1.15
C ASN A 61 -0.13 -21.00 0.58
N ASP A 62 0.78 -21.76 -0.03
CA ASP A 62 2.04 -21.24 -0.55
C ASP A 62 1.77 -20.24 -1.69
N VAL A 63 0.91 -20.58 -2.64
CA VAL A 63 0.53 -19.69 -3.74
C VAL A 63 -0.19 -18.44 -3.24
N SER A 64 -1.01 -18.54 -2.19
CA SER A 64 -1.71 -17.38 -1.61
C SER A 64 -0.74 -16.42 -0.91
N ILE A 65 0.27 -16.95 -0.21
CA ILE A 65 1.33 -16.14 0.39
C ILE A 65 2.12 -15.43 -0.70
N ASP A 66 2.56 -16.16 -1.73
CA ASP A 66 3.29 -15.59 -2.86
C ASP A 66 2.50 -14.46 -3.55
N ALA A 67 1.19 -14.66 -3.74
CA ALA A 67 0.30 -13.64 -4.32
C ALA A 67 0.27 -12.35 -3.48
N LEU A 68 0.13 -12.48 -2.16
CA LEU A 68 0.03 -11.35 -1.23
C LEU A 68 1.37 -10.65 -1.04
N GLU A 69 2.48 -11.37 -1.07
CA GLU A 69 3.82 -10.79 -1.07
C GLU A 69 4.07 -9.97 -2.33
N LEU A 70 3.77 -10.51 -3.51
CA LEU A 70 3.89 -9.79 -4.78
C LEU A 70 3.00 -8.54 -4.79
N LEU A 71 1.74 -8.69 -4.38
CA LEU A 71 0.79 -7.58 -4.27
C LEU A 71 1.35 -6.45 -3.39
N GLY A 72 1.93 -6.78 -2.23
CA GLY A 72 2.53 -5.81 -1.32
C GLY A 72 3.80 -5.15 -1.88
N GLN A 73 4.69 -5.94 -2.50
CA GLN A 73 5.96 -5.47 -3.06
C GLN A 73 5.79 -4.50 -4.24
N HIS A 74 4.68 -4.62 -4.97
CA HIS A 74 4.37 -3.82 -6.17
C HIS A 74 3.29 -2.76 -5.91
N GLY A 75 3.09 -2.33 -4.66
CA GLY A 75 2.18 -1.21 -4.35
C GLY A 75 0.69 -1.49 -4.60
N GLY A 76 0.27 -2.74 -4.43
CA GLY A 76 -1.13 -3.18 -4.60
C GLY A 76 -1.45 -3.80 -5.97
N TYR A 77 -0.43 -4.17 -6.74
CA TYR A 77 -0.58 -4.82 -8.05
C TYR A 77 0.21 -6.12 -8.09
N ILE A 78 -0.32 -7.18 -8.69
CA ILE A 78 0.48 -8.41 -8.89
C ILE A 78 1.20 -8.34 -10.25
N ASN A 79 0.51 -7.88 -11.28
CA ASN A 79 1.03 -7.81 -12.64
C ASN A 79 0.49 -6.58 -13.36
N LEU A 80 1.37 -5.61 -13.66
CA LEU A 80 1.03 -4.35 -14.31
C LEU A 80 0.60 -4.52 -15.79
N SER A 81 0.93 -5.65 -16.41
CA SER A 81 0.54 -5.95 -17.80
C SER A 81 -0.89 -6.51 -17.91
N ARG A 82 -1.56 -6.82 -16.79
CA ARG A 82 -2.89 -7.44 -16.76
C ARG A 82 -3.99 -6.39 -16.63
N SER A 83 -4.09 -5.52 -17.63
CA SER A 83 -5.09 -4.45 -17.65
C SER A 83 -6.55 -4.94 -17.60
N ASP A 84 -6.80 -6.22 -17.91
CA ASP A 84 -8.09 -6.88 -17.69
C ASP A 84 -8.48 -7.04 -16.20
N LEU A 85 -7.49 -7.12 -15.30
CA LEU A 85 -7.73 -7.31 -13.86
C LEU A 85 -7.85 -5.99 -13.09
N HIS A 86 -7.16 -4.93 -13.55
CA HIS A 86 -7.10 -3.65 -12.85
C HIS A 86 -7.54 -2.44 -13.67
N ASN A 87 -7.89 -2.61 -14.94
CA ASN A 87 -8.39 -1.56 -15.84
C ASN A 87 -7.44 -0.35 -15.96
N ARG A 88 -6.12 -0.62 -15.97
CA ARG A 88 -5.07 0.39 -16.14
C ARG A 88 -4.06 -0.09 -17.17
N ASP A 89 -3.56 0.82 -17.99
CA ASP A 89 -2.41 0.59 -18.84
C ASP A 89 -1.26 1.41 -18.27
N PHE A 90 -0.17 0.75 -17.90
CA PHE A 90 1.02 1.39 -17.31
C PHE A 90 2.09 1.60 -18.38
N SER A 91 2.64 2.81 -18.45
CA SER A 91 3.82 3.15 -19.24
C SER A 91 5.06 3.17 -18.34
N ILE A 92 5.98 2.25 -18.56
CA ILE A 92 7.20 2.12 -17.75
C ILE A 92 8.38 2.61 -18.59
N GLU A 93 8.98 3.72 -18.17
CA GLU A 93 10.05 4.42 -18.89
C GLU A 93 11.25 4.68 -17.97
N ASP A 94 12.43 4.86 -18.56
CA ASP A 94 13.66 5.15 -17.81
C ASP A 94 13.62 6.50 -17.08
N ASN A 95 12.87 7.47 -17.60
CA ASN A 95 12.74 8.79 -16.98
C ASN A 95 11.55 8.77 -16.01
N PRO A 96 11.77 8.99 -14.69
CA PRO A 96 10.71 8.96 -13.69
C PRO A 96 9.54 9.90 -13.97
N THR A 97 9.80 11.04 -14.61
CA THR A 97 8.74 12.03 -14.93
C THR A 97 7.82 11.59 -16.07
N SER A 98 8.25 10.63 -16.89
CA SER A 98 7.48 10.10 -18.03
C SER A 98 6.98 8.67 -17.81
N SER A 99 7.19 8.14 -16.60
CA SER A 99 6.78 6.79 -16.23
C SER A 99 5.66 6.80 -15.19
N ASP A 100 4.75 5.83 -15.29
CA ASP A 100 3.69 5.61 -14.30
C ASP A 100 4.18 4.85 -13.04
N ALA A 101 5.40 4.33 -13.06
CA ALA A 101 5.97 3.53 -11.99
C ALA A 101 7.45 3.85 -11.75
N VAL A 102 7.93 3.54 -10.54
CA VAL A 102 9.36 3.50 -10.23
C VAL A 102 9.86 2.07 -10.35
N THR A 103 11.06 1.89 -10.90
CA THR A 103 11.78 0.61 -10.80
C THR A 103 12.68 0.65 -9.56
N PHE A 104 12.36 -0.16 -8.55
CA PHE A 104 13.12 -0.25 -7.31
C PHE A 104 13.48 -1.72 -7.04
N ASN A 105 14.77 -2.06 -7.00
CA ASN A 105 15.26 -3.44 -6.83
C ASN A 105 14.63 -4.46 -7.81
N ASN A 106 14.49 -4.09 -9.09
CA ASN A 106 13.81 -4.86 -10.15
C ASN A 106 12.30 -5.06 -9.94
N LEU A 107 11.69 -4.37 -8.99
CA LEU A 107 10.25 -4.30 -8.80
C LEU A 107 9.71 -3.05 -9.47
N GLU A 108 8.60 -3.18 -10.18
CA GLU A 108 7.89 -2.06 -10.79
C GLU A 108 6.78 -1.63 -9.83
N ILE A 109 6.90 -0.44 -9.25
CA ILE A 109 5.98 0.07 -8.21
C ILE A 109 5.26 1.30 -8.77
N PRO A 110 3.96 1.22 -9.07
CA PRO A 110 3.20 2.36 -9.58
C PRO A 110 3.17 3.53 -8.62
N TYR A 111 3.36 4.75 -9.14
CA TYR A 111 3.21 5.96 -8.34
C TYR A 111 1.76 6.18 -7.97
N TRP A 112 1.41 6.15 -6.69
CA TRP A 112 0.07 6.49 -6.22
C TRP A 112 -0.24 7.99 -6.29
N TRP A 113 0.79 8.84 -6.32
CA TRP A 113 0.67 10.29 -6.47
C TRP A 113 1.67 10.75 -7.52
N TYR A 114 1.16 11.22 -8.67
CA TYR A 114 2.01 11.54 -9.81
C TYR A 114 1.39 12.58 -10.72
N GLU A 115 2.23 13.16 -11.57
CA GLU A 115 1.83 14.11 -12.58
C GLU A 115 1.26 13.40 -13.82
N ASP A 116 0.04 13.76 -14.22
CA ASP A 116 -0.73 13.21 -15.35
C ASP A 116 -0.83 14.21 -16.51
N SER A 117 0.11 15.16 -16.59
CA SER A 117 0.18 16.18 -17.64
C SER A 117 1.34 15.97 -18.61
N GLU A 118 1.18 16.45 -19.84
CA GLU A 118 2.30 16.56 -20.78
C GLU A 118 3.43 17.42 -20.18
N HIS A 119 4.68 16.97 -20.34
CA HIS A 119 5.86 17.63 -19.81
C HIS A 119 5.91 19.14 -20.15
N GLY A 120 6.24 19.97 -19.15
CA GLY A 120 6.39 21.41 -19.34
C GLY A 120 5.10 22.20 -19.13
N CYS A 121 4.10 21.60 -18.49
CA CYS A 121 2.91 22.28 -18.00
C CYS A 121 3.25 23.49 -17.12
N THR A 122 2.50 24.58 -17.31
CA THR A 122 2.48 25.73 -16.39
C THR A 122 1.49 25.50 -15.23
N ARG A 123 0.57 24.54 -15.39
CA ARG A 123 -0.37 24.05 -14.36
C ARG A 123 -0.50 22.54 -14.52
N CYS A 124 0.36 21.84 -13.80
CA CYS A 124 0.44 20.39 -13.89
C CYS A 124 -0.73 19.75 -13.14
N SER A 125 -1.28 18.67 -13.70
CA SER A 125 -2.39 17.94 -13.09
C SER A 125 -1.80 16.79 -12.29
N ILE A 126 -1.96 16.82 -10.97
CA ILE A 126 -1.54 15.72 -10.11
C ILE A 126 -2.73 14.79 -9.90
N THR A 127 -2.51 13.49 -9.95
CA THR A 127 -3.58 12.49 -9.83
C THR A 127 -3.21 11.34 -8.91
N THR A 128 -4.23 10.58 -8.52
CA THR A 128 -4.11 9.38 -7.67
C THR A 128 -4.78 8.15 -8.29
N LYS A 129 -4.88 8.12 -9.61
CA LYS A 129 -5.58 7.03 -10.34
C LYS A 129 -4.98 5.65 -10.09
N ASN A 130 -3.68 5.59 -9.81
CA ASN A 130 -2.88 4.37 -9.58
C ASN A 130 -3.11 3.73 -8.21
N VAL A 131 -4.01 4.25 -7.37
CA VAL A 131 -4.39 3.58 -6.12
C VAL A 131 -5.39 2.47 -6.46
N PRO A 132 -5.04 1.18 -6.31
CA PRO A 132 -5.96 0.09 -6.56
C PRO A 132 -7.03 0.01 -5.48
N THR A 133 -8.22 -0.48 -5.80
CA THR A 133 -9.23 -0.77 -4.76
C THR A 133 -8.98 -2.14 -4.13
N ILE A 134 -9.51 -2.37 -2.92
CA ILE A 134 -9.50 -3.71 -2.30
C ILE A 134 -10.08 -4.77 -3.25
N GLU A 135 -11.19 -4.46 -3.93
CA GLU A 135 -11.82 -5.36 -4.89
C GLU A 135 -10.88 -5.71 -6.07
N THR A 136 -10.16 -4.72 -6.61
CA THR A 136 -9.16 -4.96 -7.64
C THR A 136 -7.98 -5.80 -7.13
N MET A 137 -7.58 -5.64 -5.86
CA MET A 137 -6.55 -6.49 -5.26
C MET A 137 -7.04 -7.93 -5.07
N GLU A 138 -8.26 -8.14 -4.60
CA GLU A 138 -8.89 -9.47 -4.48
C GLU A 138 -8.96 -10.19 -5.84
N LEU A 139 -9.38 -9.49 -6.89
CA LEU A 139 -9.42 -10.04 -8.26
C LEU A 139 -8.05 -10.46 -8.78
N GLN A 140 -7.00 -9.67 -8.49
CA GLN A 140 -5.64 -10.01 -8.87
C GLN A 140 -5.13 -11.26 -8.14
N VAL A 141 -5.41 -11.37 -6.83
CA VAL A 141 -5.06 -12.56 -6.04
C VAL A 141 -5.78 -13.80 -6.57
N ASN A 142 -7.07 -13.69 -6.91
CA ASN A 142 -7.83 -14.80 -7.51
C ASN A 142 -7.16 -15.32 -8.78
N ALA A 143 -6.89 -14.42 -9.73
CA ALA A 143 -6.27 -14.78 -11.00
C ALA A 143 -4.88 -15.40 -10.81
N TYR A 144 -4.07 -14.85 -9.90
CA TYR A 144 -2.75 -15.42 -9.60
C TYR A 144 -2.85 -16.83 -9.01
N VAL A 145 -3.75 -17.04 -8.05
CA VAL A 145 -3.98 -18.35 -7.44
C VAL A 145 -4.41 -19.37 -8.49
N GLU A 146 -5.38 -19.04 -9.33
CA GLU A 146 -5.88 -19.91 -10.41
C GLU A 146 -4.78 -20.29 -11.41
N GLU A 147 -3.92 -19.33 -11.77
CA GLU A 147 -2.83 -19.54 -12.74
C GLU A 147 -1.65 -20.35 -12.17
N GLN A 148 -1.30 -20.15 -10.90
CA GLN A 148 -0.12 -20.77 -10.28
C GLN A 148 -0.40 -22.09 -9.57
N LEU A 149 -1.65 -22.37 -9.20
CA LEU A 149 -2.00 -23.58 -8.46
C LEU A 149 -1.56 -24.85 -9.18
N ASN A 150 -1.77 -24.93 -10.50
CA ASN A 150 -1.39 -26.10 -11.30
C ASN A 150 0.13 -26.33 -11.31
N THR A 151 0.92 -25.25 -11.32
CA THR A 151 2.39 -25.32 -11.24
C THR A 151 2.81 -25.89 -9.88
N CYS A 152 2.17 -25.45 -8.79
CA CYS A 152 2.47 -25.99 -7.46
C CYS A 152 2.09 -27.47 -7.33
N LEU A 153 0.89 -27.84 -7.78
CA LEU A 153 0.40 -29.22 -7.70
C LEU A 153 1.23 -30.18 -8.57
N ASN A 154 1.87 -29.68 -9.63
CA ASN A 154 2.68 -30.43 -10.59
C ASN A 154 2.00 -31.76 -11.01
N ASN A 155 0.73 -31.68 -11.43
CA ASN A 155 -0.11 -32.82 -11.81
C ASN A 155 -0.14 -33.97 -10.78
N PHE A 156 0.05 -33.67 -9.49
CA PHE A 156 0.08 -34.63 -8.39
C PHE A 156 1.18 -35.70 -8.53
N GLU A 157 2.27 -35.44 -9.26
CA GLU A 157 3.36 -36.42 -9.48
C GLU A 157 4.01 -36.93 -8.17
N SER A 158 3.96 -36.10 -7.12
CA SER A 158 4.45 -36.44 -5.77
C SER A 158 3.55 -37.46 -5.05
N MET A 159 2.27 -37.56 -5.43
CA MET A 159 1.25 -38.39 -4.76
C MET A 159 1.22 -39.82 -5.30
N LYS A 160 2.33 -40.55 -5.11
CA LYS A 160 2.46 -41.94 -5.56
C LYS A 160 1.40 -42.85 -4.93
N GLY A 161 0.73 -43.66 -5.76
CA GLY A 161 -0.29 -44.62 -5.32
C GLY A 161 -1.71 -44.04 -5.24
N PHE A 162 -1.89 -42.76 -5.55
CA PHE A 162 -3.19 -42.14 -5.75
C PHE A 162 -3.44 -41.91 -7.24
N THR A 163 -4.69 -42.06 -7.66
CA THR A 163 -5.18 -41.51 -8.93
C THR A 163 -5.99 -40.27 -8.59
N VAL A 164 -5.50 -39.11 -9.00
CA VAL A 164 -6.14 -37.82 -8.76
C VAL A 164 -6.59 -37.24 -10.08
N THR A 165 -7.87 -36.88 -10.20
CA THR A 165 -8.44 -36.30 -11.42
C THR A 165 -9.25 -35.05 -11.09
N GLN A 166 -8.91 -33.94 -11.73
CA GLN A 166 -9.70 -32.71 -11.65
C GLN A 166 -10.92 -32.78 -12.56
N THR A 167 -12.05 -32.24 -12.09
CA THR A 167 -13.34 -32.29 -12.82
C THR A 167 -13.68 -30.93 -13.44
N SER A 168 -13.13 -29.85 -12.90
CA SER A 168 -13.23 -28.50 -13.45
C SER A 168 -11.95 -27.71 -13.17
N GLU A 169 -11.79 -26.58 -13.86
CA GLU A 169 -10.75 -25.60 -13.54
C GLU A 169 -10.95 -25.03 -12.13
N PRO A 170 -9.84 -24.67 -11.43
CA PRO A 170 -9.91 -24.00 -10.15
C PRO A 170 -10.55 -22.61 -10.28
N VAL A 171 -11.37 -22.25 -9.31
CA VAL A 171 -11.93 -20.89 -9.17
C VAL A 171 -11.65 -20.39 -7.76
N ALA A 172 -10.97 -19.26 -7.65
CA ALA A 172 -10.60 -18.65 -6.39
C ALA A 172 -11.47 -17.44 -6.05
N GLU A 173 -11.81 -17.29 -4.78
CA GLU A 173 -12.49 -16.13 -4.22
C GLU A 173 -11.74 -15.63 -2.99
N THR A 174 -11.12 -14.46 -3.13
CA THR A 174 -10.36 -13.78 -2.08
C THR A 174 -11.24 -12.76 -1.38
N THR A 175 -11.13 -12.69 -0.06
CA THR A 175 -11.79 -11.69 0.77
C THR A 175 -10.81 -11.08 1.76
N VAL A 176 -10.65 -9.76 1.70
CA VAL A 176 -9.83 -8.99 2.64
C VAL A 176 -10.67 -8.59 3.85
N SER A 177 -10.21 -9.02 5.03
CA SER A 177 -10.76 -8.63 6.33
C SER A 177 -9.82 -7.68 7.07
N SER A 178 -10.16 -7.32 8.31
CA SER A 178 -9.38 -6.37 9.11
C SER A 178 -7.96 -6.87 9.40
N ASP A 179 -7.81 -8.15 9.74
CA ASP A 179 -6.56 -8.72 10.28
C ASP A 179 -6.02 -9.90 9.46
N SER A 180 -6.83 -10.45 8.55
CA SER A 180 -6.49 -11.60 7.73
C SER A 180 -7.05 -11.44 6.32
N VAL A 181 -6.45 -12.15 5.37
CA VAL A 181 -6.96 -12.37 4.02
C VAL A 181 -7.39 -13.83 3.89
N TYR A 182 -8.58 -14.03 3.36
CA TYR A 182 -9.21 -15.34 3.22
C TYR A 182 -9.27 -15.70 1.75
N ILE A 183 -8.81 -16.89 1.38
CA ILE A 183 -8.87 -17.39 0.01
C ILE A 183 -9.67 -18.68 0.03
N GLN A 184 -10.84 -18.66 -0.59
CA GLN A 184 -11.63 -19.86 -0.86
C GLN A 184 -11.31 -20.35 -2.28
N LEU A 185 -11.13 -21.65 -2.42
CA LEU A 185 -10.87 -22.29 -3.70
C LEU A 185 -11.95 -23.35 -3.94
N THR A 186 -12.63 -23.23 -5.09
CA THR A 186 -13.50 -24.28 -5.64
C THR A 186 -12.73 -25.02 -6.71
N TYR A 187 -12.32 -26.25 -6.42
CA TYR A 187 -11.46 -27.06 -7.31
C TYR A 187 -11.81 -28.56 -7.31
N PRO A 188 -13.02 -28.98 -7.74
CA PRO A 188 -13.49 -30.38 -7.68
C PRO A 188 -12.46 -31.45 -8.11
N VAL A 189 -11.94 -32.21 -7.15
CA VAL A 189 -10.95 -33.27 -7.35
C VAL A 189 -11.52 -34.60 -6.87
N THR A 190 -11.43 -35.61 -7.73
CA THR A 190 -11.71 -37.00 -7.38
C THR A 190 -10.41 -37.73 -7.10
N ILE A 191 -10.34 -38.36 -5.93
CA ILE A 191 -9.18 -39.09 -5.43
C ILE A 191 -9.55 -40.57 -5.33
N THR A 192 -8.78 -41.44 -5.96
CA THR A 192 -8.96 -42.89 -5.88
C THR A 192 -7.69 -43.57 -5.40
N LYS A 193 -7.80 -44.43 -4.37
CA LYS A 193 -6.74 -45.30 -3.90
C LYS A 193 -7.30 -46.65 -3.47
N GLU A 194 -6.70 -47.74 -3.97
CA GLU A 194 -7.10 -49.12 -3.68
C GLU A 194 -8.61 -49.42 -3.86
N GLY A 195 -9.26 -48.71 -4.79
CA GLY A 195 -10.70 -48.86 -5.08
C GLY A 195 -11.64 -48.03 -4.19
N VAL A 196 -11.11 -47.30 -3.20
CA VAL A 196 -11.84 -46.29 -2.44
C VAL A 196 -11.74 -44.96 -3.17
N THR A 197 -12.89 -44.29 -3.36
CA THR A 197 -12.98 -43.00 -4.05
C THR A 197 -13.56 -41.95 -3.12
N THR A 198 -12.91 -40.79 -3.06
CA THR A 198 -13.33 -39.60 -2.31
C THR A 198 -13.37 -38.41 -3.25
N GLN A 199 -14.38 -37.56 -3.12
CA GLN A 199 -14.46 -36.29 -3.83
C GLN A 199 -14.28 -35.16 -2.83
N LEU A 200 -13.46 -34.18 -3.20
CA LEU A 200 -13.28 -32.92 -2.50
C LEU A 200 -13.55 -31.81 -3.50
N GLU A 201 -14.16 -30.72 -3.07
CA GLU A 201 -14.62 -29.62 -3.90
C GLU A 201 -14.25 -28.24 -3.34
N ASN A 202 -14.13 -28.12 -2.03
CA ASN A 202 -13.87 -26.82 -1.40
C ASN A 202 -12.61 -26.86 -0.54
N TRP A 203 -11.74 -25.89 -0.79
CA TRP A 203 -10.52 -25.62 -0.02
C TRP A 203 -10.52 -24.19 0.47
N TYR A 204 -9.76 -23.97 1.53
CA TYR A 204 -9.69 -22.69 2.18
C TYR A 204 -8.32 -22.48 2.81
N VAL A 205 -7.86 -21.24 2.79
CA VAL A 205 -6.73 -20.77 3.59
C VAL A 205 -6.99 -19.39 4.18
N GLU A 206 -6.52 -19.22 5.42
CA GLU A 206 -6.39 -17.93 6.08
C GLU A 206 -4.93 -17.50 6.08
N VAL A 207 -4.63 -16.35 5.49
CA VAL A 207 -3.32 -15.71 5.61
C VAL A 207 -3.45 -14.56 6.61
N PRO A 208 -2.78 -14.63 7.78
CA PRO A 208 -2.92 -13.65 8.86
C PRO A 208 -2.12 -12.36 8.57
N VAL A 209 -2.49 -11.68 7.49
CA VAL A 209 -1.93 -10.38 7.08
C VAL A 209 -2.99 -9.29 7.20
N PRO A 210 -2.72 -8.18 7.89
CA PRO A 210 -3.67 -7.09 8.06
C PRO A 210 -3.68 -6.17 6.83
N LEU A 211 -3.93 -6.72 5.63
CA LEU A 211 -3.87 -5.99 4.35
C LEU A 211 -4.79 -4.77 4.34
N GLN A 212 -5.98 -4.86 4.95
CA GLN A 212 -6.89 -3.71 5.09
C GLN A 212 -6.23 -2.56 5.86
N GLN A 213 -5.58 -2.84 7.00
CA GLN A 213 -4.93 -1.80 7.81
C GLN A 213 -3.72 -1.20 7.09
N ILE A 214 -2.95 -2.02 6.36
CA ILE A 214 -1.84 -1.56 5.52
C ILE A 214 -2.37 -0.60 4.46
N TYR A 215 -3.42 -1.00 3.72
CA TYR A 215 -4.05 -0.18 2.69
C TYR A 215 -4.61 1.14 3.26
N ASP A 216 -5.34 1.08 4.37
CA ASP A 216 -5.91 2.26 5.02
C ASP A 216 -4.81 3.23 5.49
N SER A 217 -3.70 2.72 6.04
CA SER A 217 -2.57 3.55 6.44
C SER A 217 -1.86 4.21 5.25
N ALA A 218 -1.66 3.48 4.15
CA ALA A 218 -1.02 4.02 2.96
C ALA A 218 -1.89 5.09 2.29
N THR A 219 -3.21 4.90 2.25
CA THR A 219 -4.15 5.89 1.70
C THR A 219 -4.30 7.13 2.59
N GLU A 220 -4.19 6.99 3.91
CA GLU A 220 -4.12 8.13 4.84
C GLU A 220 -2.83 8.94 4.61
N ILE A 221 -1.67 8.28 4.49
CA ILE A 221 -0.39 8.95 4.19
C ILE A 221 -0.46 9.68 2.84
N LEU A 222 -1.02 9.03 1.83
CA LEU A 222 -1.27 9.66 0.53
C LEU A 222 -2.16 10.89 0.67
N THR A 223 -3.25 10.79 1.45
CA THR A 223 -4.17 11.91 1.66
C THR A 223 -3.50 13.08 2.37
N MET A 224 -2.66 12.80 3.37
CA MET A 224 -1.81 13.81 4.02
C MET A 224 -0.86 14.47 3.01
N GLN A 225 -0.21 13.68 2.14
CA GLN A 225 0.69 14.23 1.13
C GLN A 225 -0.05 15.10 0.11
N VAL A 226 -1.23 14.68 -0.34
CA VAL A 226 -2.07 15.44 -1.28
C VAL A 226 -2.57 16.76 -0.66
N SER A 227 -2.97 16.74 0.61
CA SER A 227 -3.50 17.90 1.32
C SER A 227 -2.40 18.89 1.70
N ASP A 228 -1.31 18.38 2.28
CA ASP A 228 -0.35 19.19 3.00
C ASP A 228 0.95 19.36 2.23
N GLN A 229 1.24 18.55 1.20
CA GLN A 229 2.51 18.59 0.46
C GLN A 229 3.70 18.51 1.42
N PHE A 230 3.64 17.57 2.34
CA PHE A 230 4.53 17.61 3.48
C PHE A 230 5.97 17.27 3.12
N LEU A 231 6.19 16.46 2.09
CA LEU A 231 7.53 16.17 1.57
C LEU A 231 8.18 17.45 0.99
N GLU A 232 7.40 18.29 0.31
CA GLU A 232 7.83 19.58 -0.21
C GLU A 232 8.12 20.55 0.92
N GLN A 233 7.26 20.63 1.93
CA GLN A 233 7.49 21.45 3.12
C GLN A 233 8.78 21.04 3.84
N ILE A 234 9.00 19.74 4.05
CA ILE A 234 10.24 19.22 4.66
C ILE A 234 11.45 19.61 3.82
N THR A 235 11.37 19.46 2.49
CA THR A 235 12.46 19.86 1.58
C THR A 235 12.76 21.36 1.68
N ILE A 236 11.74 22.21 1.71
CA ILE A 236 11.87 23.66 1.91
C ILE A 236 12.50 23.99 3.27
N ASN A 237 12.14 23.26 4.32
CA ASN A 237 12.68 23.45 5.66
C ASN A 237 14.16 23.02 5.74
N ILE A 238 14.53 21.92 5.08
CA ILE A 238 15.92 21.50 4.92
C ILE A 238 16.73 22.59 4.21
N ILE A 239 16.24 23.10 3.08
CA ILE A 239 16.90 24.20 2.36
C ILE A 239 17.04 25.43 3.26
N SER A 240 15.97 25.81 3.96
CA SER A 240 15.98 26.97 4.86
C SER A 240 16.96 26.82 6.02
N ALA A 241 17.10 25.60 6.57
CA ALA A 241 18.02 25.33 7.68
C ALA A 241 19.50 25.34 7.25
N TYR A 242 19.78 24.77 6.08
CA TYR A 242 21.15 24.58 5.60
C TYR A 242 21.65 25.66 4.65
N SER A 243 20.78 26.59 4.22
CA SER A 243 21.17 27.68 3.32
C SER A 243 21.77 28.90 4.01
N GLY A 244 22.51 29.70 3.24
CA GLY A 244 23.08 30.96 3.69
C GLY A 244 23.95 31.58 2.60
N LEU A 245 24.34 32.85 2.76
CA LEU A 245 25.25 33.55 1.82
C LEU A 245 26.70 33.09 2.03
N ASP A 246 26.96 31.81 1.80
CA ASP A 246 28.24 31.12 1.90
C ASP A 246 28.31 30.06 0.79
N GLU A 247 29.43 29.98 0.09
CA GLU A 247 29.65 29.04 -1.02
C GLU A 247 29.58 27.56 -0.60
N ASN A 248 29.76 27.27 0.69
CA ASN A 248 29.70 25.93 1.27
C ASN A 248 28.30 25.55 1.79
N ARG A 249 27.34 26.47 1.73
CA ARG A 249 25.94 26.26 2.16
C ARG A 249 25.01 26.20 0.95
N LEU A 250 23.80 25.71 1.14
CA LEU A 250 22.78 25.78 0.09
C LEU A 250 22.47 27.24 -0.28
N PRO A 251 22.12 27.52 -1.55
CA PRO A 251 21.60 28.83 -1.92
C PRO A 251 20.28 29.10 -1.17
N PRO A 252 20.12 30.27 -0.53
CA PRO A 252 18.89 30.59 0.20
C PRO A 252 17.72 30.83 -0.75
N LEU A 253 16.51 30.44 -0.33
CA LEU A 253 15.27 30.71 -1.07
C LEU A 253 15.03 32.22 -1.28
N ALA A 254 15.46 33.03 -0.31
CA ALA A 254 15.54 34.47 -0.41
C ALA A 254 16.61 34.98 0.55
N ALA A 255 17.40 35.97 0.12
CA ALA A 255 18.37 36.64 0.98
C ALA A 255 18.48 38.13 0.63
N PHE A 256 18.72 38.94 1.65
CA PHE A 256 19.06 40.35 1.51
C PHE A 256 20.50 40.55 2.00
N THR A 257 21.28 41.29 1.22
CA THR A 257 22.68 41.58 1.53
C THR A 257 22.91 43.08 1.38
N GLU A 258 23.51 43.71 2.39
CA GLU A 258 24.03 45.07 2.28
C GLU A 258 25.50 45.00 1.85
N GLY A 259 25.79 45.24 0.57
CA GLY A 259 27.17 45.28 0.06
C GLY A 259 27.33 44.72 -1.35
N TYR A 260 28.58 44.56 -1.77
CA TYR A 260 28.98 44.02 -3.07
C TYR A 260 29.50 42.57 -2.98
N THR A 261 29.24 41.88 -1.87
CA THR A 261 29.70 40.50 -1.70
C THR A 261 28.85 39.59 -2.58
N VAL A 262 29.47 39.06 -3.63
CA VAL A 262 28.83 38.10 -4.53
C VAL A 262 29.26 36.70 -4.11
N VAL A 263 28.27 35.85 -3.84
CA VAL A 263 28.47 34.42 -3.56
C VAL A 263 27.95 33.64 -4.77
N TYR A 264 28.71 32.65 -5.19
CA TYR A 264 28.36 31.80 -6.32
C TYR A 264 28.19 30.36 -5.84
N TRP A 265 27.24 29.66 -6.42
CA TRP A 265 27.02 28.24 -6.18
C TRP A 265 27.17 27.46 -7.48
N VAL A 266 27.86 26.34 -7.41
CA VAL A 266 27.94 25.41 -8.53
C VAL A 266 26.72 24.49 -8.47
N LYS A 267 25.89 24.51 -9.52
CA LYS A 267 24.61 23.77 -9.58
C LYS A 267 24.76 22.28 -9.27
N THR A 268 25.83 21.63 -9.73
CA THR A 268 26.08 20.21 -9.43
C THR A 268 26.37 19.97 -7.95
N LEU A 269 27.19 20.82 -7.32
CA LEU A 269 27.50 20.71 -5.88
C LEU A 269 26.27 20.95 -5.00
N VAL A 270 25.42 21.92 -5.37
CA VAL A 270 24.14 22.16 -4.67
C VAL A 270 23.24 20.94 -4.76
N LYS A 271 23.18 20.30 -5.93
CA LYS A 271 22.39 19.08 -6.14
C LYS A 271 22.88 17.95 -5.25
N GLU A 272 24.19 17.67 -5.26
CA GLU A 272 24.81 16.64 -4.42
C GLU A 272 24.58 16.90 -2.93
N GLN A 273 24.73 18.17 -2.49
CA GLN A 273 24.53 18.56 -1.10
C GLN A 273 23.08 18.39 -0.66
N LEU A 274 22.12 18.82 -1.48
CA LEU A 274 20.69 18.63 -1.19
C LEU A 274 20.31 17.15 -1.17
N GLN A 275 20.83 16.34 -2.10
CA GLN A 275 20.65 14.88 -2.07
C GLN A 275 21.16 14.28 -0.76
N GLN A 276 22.33 14.68 -0.27
CA GLN A 276 22.86 14.20 1.02
C GLN A 276 21.91 14.52 2.18
N TYR A 277 21.35 15.74 2.21
CA TYR A 277 20.36 16.09 3.22
C TYR A 277 19.07 15.28 3.10
N LEU A 278 18.54 15.09 1.89
CA LEU A 278 17.34 14.26 1.67
C LEU A 278 17.55 12.82 2.13
N ASN A 279 18.69 12.19 1.78
CA ASN A 279 19.04 10.85 2.27
C ASN A 279 19.15 10.79 3.80
N THR A 280 19.56 11.88 4.44
CA THR A 280 19.73 11.95 5.90
C THR A 280 18.38 12.14 6.61
N TYR A 281 17.50 12.98 6.07
CA TYR A 281 16.29 13.42 6.77
C TYR A 281 15.00 12.73 6.34
N VAL A 282 14.88 12.28 5.09
CA VAL A 282 13.68 11.55 4.63
C VAL A 282 13.44 10.29 5.46
N PRO A 283 14.45 9.45 5.77
CA PRO A 283 14.25 8.26 6.62
C PRO A 283 13.88 8.55 8.08
N LEU A 284 13.98 9.82 8.52
CA LEU A 284 13.62 10.24 9.88
C LEU A 284 12.18 10.75 9.98
N ILE A 285 11.44 10.81 8.86
CA ILE A 285 10.02 11.19 8.85
C ILE A 285 9.22 10.14 9.60
N GLN A 286 8.30 10.61 10.44
CA GLN A 286 7.46 9.76 11.29
C GLN A 286 5.99 10.10 11.13
N ILE A 287 5.15 9.07 11.08
CA ILE A 287 3.70 9.18 11.14
C ILE A 287 3.24 8.75 12.54
N GLN A 288 2.63 9.68 13.27
CA GLN A 288 2.01 9.40 14.57
C GLN A 288 1.02 8.25 14.47
N GLY A 289 1.04 7.38 15.47
CA GLY A 289 0.15 6.22 15.51
C GLY A 289 0.68 5.01 14.76
N THR A 290 1.79 5.10 14.02
CA THR A 290 2.52 3.93 13.50
C THR A 290 3.53 3.38 14.52
N SER A 291 3.96 2.14 14.35
CA SER A 291 4.83 1.42 15.31
C SER A 291 6.30 1.84 15.28
N ALA A 292 6.73 2.66 14.31
CA ALA A 292 8.07 3.21 14.26
C ALA A 292 8.12 4.63 14.80
N SER A 293 8.75 4.79 15.96
CA SER A 293 9.20 6.07 16.47
C SER A 293 10.73 6.04 16.58
N VAL A 294 11.41 6.92 15.87
CA VAL A 294 12.81 7.24 16.15
C VAL A 294 12.79 8.32 17.23
N ASP A 295 13.33 8.03 18.40
CA ASP A 295 13.50 9.07 19.43
C ASP A 295 14.56 10.06 18.95
N LEU A 296 14.08 11.23 18.52
CA LEU A 296 14.93 12.34 18.12
C LEU A 296 15.19 13.18 19.37
N GLU A 297 16.43 13.14 19.90
CA GLU A 297 16.87 13.98 21.03
C GLU A 297 17.76 15.13 20.53
N PRO A 298 17.18 16.25 20.07
CA PRO A 298 17.97 17.39 19.66
C PRO A 298 18.71 18.02 20.84
N SER A 299 19.97 18.37 20.60
CA SER A 299 20.81 19.07 21.57
C SER A 299 20.54 20.58 21.65
N THR A 300 19.65 21.11 20.79
CA THR A 300 19.34 22.54 20.68
C THR A 300 17.85 22.77 20.43
N GLU A 301 17.32 23.91 20.90
CA GLU A 301 15.94 24.35 20.64
C GLU A 301 15.63 24.50 19.15
N TYR A 302 16.63 24.92 18.36
CA TYR A 302 16.53 24.97 16.89
C TYR A 302 16.36 23.57 16.28
N GLY A 303 17.14 22.60 16.78
CA GLY A 303 17.00 21.20 16.39
C GLY A 303 15.64 20.64 16.77
N GLU A 304 15.11 21.00 17.94
CA GLU A 304 13.76 20.61 18.39
C GLU A 304 12.66 21.08 17.44
N GLY A 305 12.69 22.36 17.05
CA GLY A 305 11.78 22.90 16.05
C GLY A 305 11.90 22.18 14.70
N PHE A 306 13.12 21.94 14.22
CA PHE A 306 13.35 21.27 12.93
C PHE A 306 12.86 19.80 12.94
N PHE A 307 13.19 19.02 13.97
CA PHE A 307 12.78 17.62 14.04
C PHE A 307 11.26 17.46 14.26
N THR A 308 10.62 18.40 14.94
CA THR A 308 9.15 18.44 15.04
C THR A 308 8.50 18.50 13.65
N LEU A 309 9.15 19.14 12.67
CA LEU A 309 8.66 19.23 11.29
C LEU A 309 8.79 17.91 10.50
N LEU A 310 9.46 16.89 11.03
CA LEU A 310 9.49 15.54 10.46
C LEU A 310 8.36 14.65 10.98
N TYR A 311 7.61 15.11 11.99
CA TYR A 311 6.51 14.39 12.59
C TYR A 311 5.17 14.76 11.96
N ARG A 312 4.33 13.78 11.62
CA ARG A 312 2.97 14.00 11.07
C ARG A 312 1.92 13.33 11.92
N GLU A 313 0.91 14.09 12.31
CA GLU A 313 -0.22 13.57 13.08
C GLU A 313 -1.17 12.83 12.13
N SER A 314 -1.33 11.52 12.32
CA SER A 314 -2.41 10.77 11.66
C SER A 314 -3.70 10.90 12.46
N LEU A 315 -4.84 10.95 11.76
CA LEU A 315 -6.15 10.93 12.40
C LEU A 315 -6.53 9.54 12.95
N TYR A 316 -5.77 8.50 12.60
CA TYR A 316 -6.08 7.10 12.92
C TYR A 316 -4.87 6.40 13.57
N PRO A 317 -5.10 5.59 14.63
CA PRO A 317 -4.03 4.79 15.23
C PRO A 317 -3.77 3.53 14.39
N PHE A 318 -2.56 3.41 13.83
CA PHE A 318 -2.08 2.25 13.09
C PHE A 318 -0.97 1.51 13.86
N GLU A 319 -1.20 1.22 15.14
CA GLU A 319 -0.16 0.83 16.11
C GLU A 319 0.63 -0.44 15.73
N LYS A 320 0.13 -1.24 14.80
CA LYS A 320 0.79 -2.46 14.30
C LYS A 320 1.49 -2.27 12.95
N ILE A 321 1.27 -1.15 12.28
CA ILE A 321 1.85 -0.85 10.97
C ILE A 321 3.06 0.05 11.15
N LYS A 322 4.14 -0.26 10.43
CA LYS A 322 5.33 0.56 10.34
C LYS A 322 5.28 1.34 9.03
N ALA A 323 5.48 2.66 9.09
CA ALA A 323 5.66 3.49 7.90
C ALA A 323 7.13 3.93 7.83
N ASP A 324 7.80 3.59 6.73
CA ASP A 324 9.16 4.00 6.44
C ASP A 324 9.19 4.88 5.19
N PHE A 325 10.05 5.90 5.19
CA PHE A 325 10.26 6.78 4.06
C PHE A 325 11.67 6.56 3.50
N ILE A 326 11.75 6.35 2.19
CA ILE A 326 13.02 6.06 1.50
C ILE A 326 13.22 7.10 0.41
N TYR A 327 14.43 7.63 0.33
CA TYR A 327 14.88 8.46 -0.79
C TYR A 327 16.03 7.74 -1.49
N ASP A 328 15.81 7.32 -2.74
CA ASP A 328 16.76 6.49 -3.50
C ASP A 328 17.62 7.30 -4.47
N ASN A 329 18.14 8.46 -4.01
CA ASN A 329 18.99 9.35 -4.82
C ASN A 329 18.43 9.73 -6.20
N PHE A 330 17.11 9.71 -6.36
CA PHE A 330 16.45 10.00 -7.64
C PHE A 330 16.90 11.37 -8.17
N ASP A 331 17.14 11.42 -9.47
CA ASP A 331 17.41 12.68 -10.15
C ASP A 331 16.16 13.57 -10.09
N TYR A 332 16.36 14.87 -9.90
CA TYR A 332 15.30 15.87 -9.88
C TYR A 332 15.71 17.10 -10.67
N TYR A 333 14.71 17.75 -11.26
CA TYR A 333 14.88 19.06 -11.85
C TYR A 333 15.19 20.09 -10.75
N MET A 334 16.27 20.83 -10.93
CA MET A 334 16.66 21.92 -10.05
C MET A 334 17.02 23.13 -10.90
N ASP A 335 16.64 24.32 -10.44
CA ASP A 335 17.13 25.56 -11.01
C ASP A 335 17.44 26.58 -9.92
N ILE A 336 18.48 27.39 -10.13
CA ILE A 336 18.97 28.37 -9.17
C ILE A 336 18.99 29.72 -9.89
N THR A 337 18.25 30.69 -9.36
CA THR A 337 18.17 32.04 -9.92
C THR A 337 18.57 33.09 -8.87
N PRO A 338 19.22 34.20 -9.28
CA PRO A 338 19.68 34.49 -10.64
C PRO A 338 20.91 33.64 -11.04
N SER A 339 20.95 33.20 -12.30
CA SER A 339 22.08 32.48 -12.90
C SER A 339 22.82 33.36 -13.92
N SER A 340 24.13 33.14 -14.09
CA SER A 340 25.02 33.92 -14.98
C SER A 340 25.51 33.11 -16.17
#